data_AF-W9C9W2-F1
#
_entry.id   AF-W9C9W2-F1
#
_cell.length_a   1.000
_cell.length_b   1.000
_cell.length_c   1.000
_cell.angle_alpha   90.00
_cell.angle_beta   90.00
_cell.angle_gamma   90.00
#
_symmetry.space_group_name_H-M   'P 1'
#
loop_
_entity.id
_entity.type
_entity.pdbx_description
1 polymer ?
#
loop_
_entity_poly.entity_id
_entity_poly.type
_entity_poly.pdbx_seq_one_letter_code
_entity_poly.pdbx_strand_id
1 'polypeptide(L)'
;MKIPVFFNPLSLSLLALCGVFPPTSFVVGHQHQDEVTQHNLETNTNTEDFGHGNGKIVESVGKEEKVKEKEELERLWGFENGNGNGNGNENGNGNENGNGGWSRWGKDADFESGRWIGEESFEKRVYAERQGEQDSDFPNSCQTAEKFGLKDGWSFSGISTFAHLEYKKCLTNPEELFDIGILGVPFDTAVSYRPGARFGPKAIRAASARQTSFRGFNTRAGINPYTSFARILDCGDIPVTPLNNAVALEQMTAAYTELLNRKPLSSSFTHPKIISLGGDHSLALAALRALQKVYNQPIAVLHFDAHLDTWHPAKYPDPWTSEQAQFNHGSMFWLASNEGLILNGSSVHAGLRTRLSGDDYADYEDDDRQGFLRISADDIDDMGPQGIIKKIMDRIGTEVPVYLSLDIDTLDPGVAPGTGTPEPGGWTMREVIRILRGIEGLNVVGADVVEVSPSYDGAGGETALSAAQVVFEMLTSIVKRGLRDMGKIAEVKEGRKKDEL
;
A
#
# COMPACT_ATOMS: atom_id res chain seq x y z
N MET A 1 29.53 38.16 14.22
CA MET A 1 29.18 37.12 15.22
C MET A 1 29.33 35.77 14.52
N LYS A 2 30.38 35.01 14.85
CA LYS A 2 30.65 33.69 14.25
C LYS A 2 29.99 32.63 15.13
N ILE A 3 29.15 31.79 14.55
CA ILE A 3 28.54 30.64 15.22
C ILE A 3 29.29 29.39 14.75
N PRO A 4 29.89 28.58 15.64
CA PRO A 4 30.55 27.33 15.26
C PRO A 4 29.53 26.19 15.16
N VAL A 5 29.64 25.39 14.10
CA VAL A 5 28.93 24.12 13.93
C VAL A 5 29.79 23.02 14.55
N PHE A 6 29.30 22.37 15.60
CA PHE A 6 29.89 21.15 16.18
C PHE A 6 29.22 19.92 15.54
N PHE A 7 29.99 19.09 14.86
CA PHE A 7 29.62 17.71 14.54
C PHE A 7 29.99 16.81 15.73
N ASN A 8 29.04 16.03 16.24
CA ASN A 8 29.27 15.02 17.26
C ASN A 8 28.98 13.62 16.66
N PRO A 9 29.96 12.70 16.60
CA PRO A 9 29.78 11.36 16.05
C PRO A 9 29.52 10.36 17.19
N LEU A 10 28.32 9.80 17.29
CA LEU A 10 28.04 8.66 18.19
C LEU A 10 26.73 7.96 17.79
N SER A 11 26.82 6.98 16.89
CA SER A 11 25.90 5.83 16.86
C SER A 11 26.48 4.72 15.98
N LEU A 12 27.32 3.85 16.54
CA LEU A 12 27.60 2.55 15.93
C LEU A 12 28.00 1.57 17.03
N SER A 13 27.04 0.79 17.51
CA SER A 13 27.23 -0.50 18.21
C SER A 13 25.86 -1.13 18.49
N LEU A 14 25.34 -1.91 17.55
CA LEU A 14 24.68 -3.20 17.78
C LEU A 14 24.04 -3.67 16.45
N LEU A 15 24.67 -4.64 15.79
CA LEU A 15 24.04 -5.73 15.03
C LEU A 15 25.15 -6.52 14.33
N ALA A 16 25.63 -7.54 15.02
CA ALA A 16 26.39 -8.64 14.42
C ALA A 16 25.75 -9.93 14.92
N LEU A 17 24.96 -10.58 14.06
CA LEU A 17 24.71 -12.01 14.12
C LEU A 17 24.12 -12.46 12.78
N CYS A 18 24.68 -13.57 12.29
CA CYS A 18 24.30 -14.33 11.10
C CYS A 18 24.70 -13.71 9.75
N GLY A 19 25.98 -13.89 9.39
CA GLY A 19 26.43 -13.77 8.02
C GLY A 19 26.04 -14.99 7.20
N VAL A 20 25.49 -14.76 5.99
CA VAL A 20 25.41 -15.71 4.89
C VAL A 20 25.27 -14.93 3.55
N PHE A 21 26.20 -15.16 2.61
CA PHE A 21 26.19 -14.96 1.12
C PHE A 21 26.67 -13.62 0.45
N PRO A 22 27.13 -13.67 -0.84
CA PRO A 22 28.48 -13.25 -1.32
C PRO A 22 28.54 -11.85 -2.00
N PRO A 23 29.73 -11.34 -2.41
CA PRO A 23 29.84 -9.96 -2.88
C PRO A 23 29.45 -9.80 -4.36
N THR A 24 28.52 -8.87 -4.64
CA THR A 24 28.42 -8.16 -5.92
C THR A 24 28.98 -6.75 -5.75
N SER A 25 29.97 -6.40 -6.57
CA SER A 25 30.65 -5.12 -6.56
C SER A 25 29.74 -3.99 -7.07
N PHE A 26 29.51 -2.97 -6.26
CA PHE A 26 29.03 -1.66 -6.71
C PHE A 26 30.24 -0.73 -6.89
N VAL A 27 30.45 -0.24 -8.11
CA VAL A 27 31.41 0.82 -8.43
C VAL A 27 30.71 2.17 -8.23
N VAL A 28 31.22 3.00 -7.32
CA VAL A 28 30.84 4.41 -7.19
C VAL A 28 31.77 5.22 -8.08
N GLY A 29 31.26 5.73 -9.20
CA GLY A 29 31.97 6.67 -10.07
C GLY A 29 31.88 8.09 -9.52
N HIS A 30 33.03 8.71 -9.21
CA HIS A 30 33.15 10.15 -9.06
C HIS A 30 33.09 10.82 -10.45
N GLN A 31 32.13 11.72 -10.66
CA GLN A 31 32.09 12.61 -11.83
C GLN A 31 33.07 13.76 -11.63
N HIS A 32 34.09 13.81 -12.48
CA HIS A 32 34.81 15.03 -12.80
C HIS A 32 34.04 15.77 -13.90
N GLN A 33 33.76 17.07 -13.67
CA GLN A 33 33.30 18.00 -14.68
C GLN A 33 34.47 18.36 -15.59
N ASP A 34 34.29 18.20 -16.90
CA ASP A 34 35.04 18.95 -17.91
C ASP A 34 34.06 19.44 -18.99
N GLU A 35 34.11 20.75 -19.22
CA GLU A 35 33.41 21.47 -20.28
C GLU A 35 33.96 21.07 -21.66
N VAL A 36 33.10 20.64 -22.58
CA VAL A 36 33.41 20.73 -24.02
C VAL A 36 32.19 21.20 -24.82
N THR A 37 32.49 22.18 -25.64
CA THR A 37 31.77 23.05 -26.56
C THR A 37 30.88 22.35 -27.60
N GLN A 38 29.80 23.06 -27.97
CA GLN A 38 28.91 22.78 -29.10
C GLN A 38 29.66 22.63 -30.45
N HIS A 39 29.23 21.66 -31.25
CA HIS A 39 29.26 21.80 -32.71
C HIS A 39 28.03 21.15 -33.36
N ASN A 40 27.27 21.98 -34.06
CA ASN A 40 26.24 21.61 -35.03
C ASN A 40 26.83 20.79 -36.17
N LEU A 41 26.08 19.79 -36.65
CA LEU A 41 26.09 19.35 -38.05
C LEU A 41 24.76 18.67 -38.38
N GLU A 42 23.94 19.34 -39.17
CA GLU A 42 22.83 18.78 -39.94
C GLU A 42 23.38 17.93 -41.08
N THR A 43 22.71 16.82 -41.43
CA THR A 43 22.47 16.40 -42.83
C THR A 43 21.40 15.30 -42.90
N ASN A 44 20.44 15.51 -43.80
CA ASN A 44 19.38 14.61 -44.24
C ASN A 44 19.89 13.41 -45.07
N THR A 45 19.14 12.30 -45.08
CA THR A 45 18.39 11.69 -46.23
C THR A 45 18.35 10.15 -46.23
N ASN A 46 17.12 9.62 -46.34
CA ASN A 46 16.61 8.55 -47.21
C ASN A 46 17.08 7.07 -47.14
N THR A 47 16.13 6.23 -46.71
CA THR A 47 15.49 5.04 -47.35
C THR A 47 16.29 3.86 -47.96
N GLU A 48 15.72 2.66 -47.68
CA GLU A 48 15.65 1.39 -48.45
C GLU A 48 16.65 0.23 -48.20
N ASP A 49 16.18 -0.76 -47.42
CA ASP A 49 15.76 -2.13 -47.80
C ASP A 49 16.73 -3.26 -48.27
N PHE A 50 16.36 -4.48 -47.83
CA PHE A 50 16.73 -5.86 -48.22
C PHE A 50 18.10 -6.51 -47.92
N GLY A 51 18.04 -7.74 -47.39
CA GLY A 51 18.81 -8.87 -47.93
C GLY A 51 19.47 -9.86 -46.96
N HIS A 52 18.91 -11.09 -46.88
CA HIS A 52 19.47 -12.28 -46.22
C HIS A 52 20.82 -12.78 -46.77
N GLY A 53 21.60 -13.48 -45.94
CA GLY A 53 22.69 -14.35 -46.39
C GLY A 53 23.43 -15.11 -45.29
N ASN A 54 23.15 -16.41 -45.16
CA ASN A 54 23.84 -17.38 -44.30
C ASN A 54 25.31 -17.64 -44.72
N GLY A 55 26.18 -17.93 -43.76
CA GLY A 55 27.50 -18.53 -44.01
C GLY A 55 28.24 -18.98 -42.74
N LYS A 56 28.30 -20.30 -42.51
CA LYS A 56 29.16 -20.98 -41.51
C LYS A 56 30.63 -21.03 -41.98
N ILE A 57 31.54 -21.31 -41.02
CA ILE A 57 32.86 -22.02 -41.07
C ILE A 57 33.94 -21.18 -40.36
N VAL A 58 34.30 -21.45 -39.10
CA VAL A 58 35.29 -22.42 -38.55
C VAL A 58 36.71 -21.83 -38.38
N GLU A 59 37.19 -21.96 -37.14
CA GLU A 59 38.55 -22.07 -36.62
C GLU A 59 39.60 -20.94 -36.64
N SER A 60 40.06 -20.67 -35.42
CA SER A 60 41.45 -20.49 -34.98
C SER A 60 42.11 -19.11 -35.18
N VAL A 61 42.30 -18.39 -34.08
CA VAL A 61 43.64 -18.11 -33.53
C VAL A 61 43.53 -18.09 -32.01
N GLY A 62 44.03 -19.14 -31.36
CA GLY A 62 44.45 -19.11 -29.97
C GLY A 62 45.96 -19.17 -29.94
N LYS A 63 46.59 -18.22 -29.24
CA LYS A 63 47.93 -18.30 -28.62
C LYS A 63 48.16 -17.03 -27.81
N GLU A 64 48.70 -17.22 -26.60
CA GLU A 64 49.29 -16.20 -25.70
C GLU A 64 48.24 -15.26 -25.04
N GLU A 65 48.04 -15.17 -23.73
CA GLU A 65 48.88 -15.44 -22.56
C GLU A 65 47.99 -15.98 -21.41
N LYS A 66 48.26 -17.23 -20.99
CA LYS A 66 47.89 -17.76 -19.67
C LYS A 66 49.12 -17.67 -18.76
N VAL A 67 49.64 -16.47 -18.47
CA VAL A 67 50.59 -16.24 -17.38
C VAL A 67 50.53 -14.76 -17.03
N LYS A 68 49.66 -14.35 -16.09
CA LYS A 68 49.75 -13.11 -15.27
C LYS A 68 48.47 -12.79 -14.49
N GLU A 69 47.78 -13.81 -13.97
CA GLU A 69 46.72 -13.59 -12.99
C GLU A 69 46.81 -14.62 -11.84
N LYS A 70 48.06 -14.99 -11.53
CA LYS A 70 48.42 -15.89 -10.42
C LYS A 70 49.48 -15.28 -9.50
N GLU A 71 50.06 -14.13 -9.83
CA GLU A 71 51.16 -13.50 -9.06
C GLU A 71 50.76 -12.24 -8.28
N GLU A 72 49.50 -11.80 -8.32
CA GLU A 72 49.05 -10.65 -7.52
C GLU A 72 48.13 -11.05 -6.33
N LEU A 73 47.71 -12.31 -6.26
CA LEU A 73 46.88 -12.84 -5.17
C LEU A 73 47.67 -13.51 -4.03
N GLU A 74 48.97 -13.76 -4.20
CA GLU A 74 49.85 -14.31 -3.14
C GLU A 74 50.57 -13.20 -2.33
N ARG A 75 50.34 -11.92 -2.63
CA ARG A 75 50.98 -10.79 -1.93
C ARG A 75 50.16 -10.16 -0.80
N LEU A 76 48.93 -10.61 -0.59
CA LEU A 76 48.04 -10.08 0.44
C LEU A 76 47.93 -10.96 1.69
N TRP A 77 48.46 -12.19 1.69
CA TRP A 77 48.32 -13.12 2.82
C TRP A 77 49.53 -14.06 3.02
N GLY A 78 50.63 -13.59 3.63
CA GLY A 78 51.63 -14.52 4.16
C GLY A 78 53.01 -13.96 4.57
N PHE A 79 53.21 -13.80 5.88
CA PHE A 79 54.41 -13.99 6.70
C PHE A 79 55.84 -13.97 6.09
N GLU A 80 56.73 -13.18 6.72
CA GLU A 80 58.14 -13.53 6.87
C GLU A 80 58.56 -13.49 8.36
N ASN A 81 59.20 -14.58 8.80
CA ASN A 81 59.87 -14.74 10.10
C ASN A 81 61.32 -14.26 10.00
N GLY A 82 61.85 -13.63 11.06
CA GLY A 82 63.28 -13.34 11.17
C GLY A 82 63.75 -12.78 12.53
N ASN A 83 64.09 -13.70 13.44
CA ASN A 83 65.08 -13.64 14.53
C ASN A 83 65.71 -12.30 15.00
N GLY A 84 65.79 -12.08 16.32
CA GLY A 84 66.79 -11.18 16.92
C GLY A 84 66.61 -10.78 18.40
N ASN A 85 67.10 -11.62 19.32
CA ASN A 85 67.83 -11.34 20.58
C ASN A 85 67.69 -9.99 21.34
N GLY A 86 67.45 -10.08 22.67
CA GLY A 86 68.30 -9.38 23.66
C GLY A 86 67.69 -8.34 24.62
N ASN A 87 67.57 -8.76 25.90
CA ASN A 87 67.86 -8.04 27.17
C ASN A 87 67.12 -6.76 27.60
N GLY A 88 66.43 -6.86 28.75
CA GLY A 88 67.04 -6.41 30.04
C GLY A 88 66.35 -5.29 30.84
N ASN A 89 65.97 -5.64 32.08
CA ASN A 89 65.90 -4.82 33.32
C ASN A 89 64.81 -3.74 33.49
N GLU A 90 64.28 -3.44 34.69
CA GLU A 90 64.13 -4.11 36.00
C GLU A 90 63.33 -3.13 36.92
N ASN A 91 62.62 -3.68 37.91
CA ASN A 91 62.28 -3.13 39.24
C ASN A 91 61.14 -2.11 39.47
N GLY A 92 60.23 -2.46 40.40
CA GLY A 92 59.54 -1.50 41.29
C GLY A 92 58.13 -1.88 41.77
N ASN A 93 58.02 -2.53 42.93
CA ASN A 93 56.79 -2.89 43.67
C ASN A 93 55.92 -1.71 44.13
N GLY A 94 54.58 -1.90 44.23
CA GLY A 94 53.75 -1.11 45.15
C GLY A 94 52.22 -1.09 44.93
N ASN A 95 51.52 -2.02 45.61
CA ASN A 95 50.17 -1.94 46.20
C ASN A 95 48.86 -1.96 45.38
N GLU A 96 47.95 -2.78 45.91
CA GLU A 96 46.66 -3.27 45.44
C GLU A 96 45.50 -2.30 45.69
N ASN A 97 44.61 -2.10 44.70
CA ASN A 97 43.23 -2.60 44.68
C ASN A 97 42.36 -1.84 43.66
N GLY A 98 41.76 -2.62 42.74
CA GLY A 98 40.62 -2.18 41.93
C GLY A 98 40.92 -1.77 40.49
N ASN A 99 41.08 -2.75 39.60
CA ASN A 99 40.67 -2.62 38.19
C ASN A 99 40.72 -3.98 37.47
N GLY A 100 39.71 -4.22 36.62
CA GLY A 100 39.65 -5.38 35.75
C GLY A 100 40.73 -5.35 34.68
N GLY A 101 41.30 -6.52 34.40
CA GLY A 101 42.22 -6.71 33.28
C GLY A 101 43.26 -7.79 33.55
N TRP A 102 43.11 -8.91 32.83
CA TRP A 102 44.18 -9.74 32.27
C TRP A 102 45.43 -10.02 33.13
N SER A 103 45.51 -11.26 33.62
CA SER A 103 46.62 -12.22 33.41
C SER A 103 46.84 -13.10 34.64
N ARG A 104 46.82 -14.43 34.45
CA ARG A 104 47.85 -15.39 34.90
C ARG A 104 47.42 -16.82 34.53
N TRP A 105 47.66 -17.21 33.28
CA TRP A 105 47.78 -18.63 32.93
C TRP A 105 49.19 -19.07 33.32
N GLY A 106 49.26 -19.88 34.37
CA GLY A 106 50.47 -20.56 34.81
C GLY A 106 50.89 -21.59 33.78
N LYS A 107 52.19 -21.59 33.51
CA LYS A 107 52.93 -22.57 32.72
C LYS A 107 52.81 -23.94 33.37
N ASP A 108 52.29 -24.91 32.63
CA ASP A 108 52.60 -26.34 32.77
C ASP A 108 52.65 -26.93 31.35
N ALA A 109 53.79 -26.75 30.70
CA ALA A 109 54.16 -27.49 29.51
C ALA A 109 55.31 -28.41 29.94
N ASP A 110 54.96 -29.64 30.28
CA ASP A 110 55.91 -30.72 30.56
C ASP A 110 56.34 -31.32 29.23
N PHE A 111 57.63 -31.16 28.89
CA PHE A 111 58.20 -31.48 27.57
C PHE A 111 59.12 -32.70 27.68
N GLU A 112 58.60 -33.82 28.20
CA GLU A 112 59.33 -35.10 28.25
C GLU A 112 58.38 -36.28 27.95
N SER A 113 57.88 -36.35 26.72
CA SER A 113 57.65 -37.61 25.99
C SER A 113 57.13 -37.28 24.60
N GLY A 114 57.92 -37.58 23.57
CA GLY A 114 57.54 -37.39 22.17
C GLY A 114 56.34 -38.26 21.77
N ARG A 115 55.13 -37.78 22.05
CA ARG A 115 53.88 -38.36 21.58
C ARG A 115 52.90 -37.26 21.22
N TRP A 116 52.67 -37.12 19.91
CA TRP A 116 51.51 -36.42 19.37
C TRP A 116 50.25 -37.14 19.84
N ILE A 117 49.43 -36.47 20.64
CA ILE A 117 48.09 -36.94 20.99
C ILE A 117 47.12 -35.92 20.38
N GLY A 118 46.33 -36.39 19.43
CA GLY A 118 45.48 -35.58 18.56
C GLY A 118 44.39 -34.81 19.30
N GLU A 119 43.84 -33.87 18.53
CA GLU A 119 42.74 -32.90 18.72
C GLU A 119 41.43 -33.39 19.37
N GLU A 120 41.39 -34.51 20.08
CA GLU A 120 40.14 -35.12 20.57
C GLU A 120 39.82 -34.89 22.06
N SER A 121 40.61 -34.10 22.80
CA SER A 121 40.46 -34.01 24.26
C SER A 121 40.14 -32.62 24.83
N PHE A 122 40.01 -31.58 23.98
CA PHE A 122 39.51 -30.27 24.41
C PHE A 122 38.02 -30.05 24.09
N GLU A 123 37.49 -30.67 23.02
CA GLU A 123 36.05 -30.63 22.72
C GLU A 123 35.21 -31.48 23.68
N LYS A 124 35.77 -32.55 24.27
CA LYS A 124 35.01 -33.45 25.15
C LYS A 124 34.82 -32.96 26.59
N ARG A 125 35.47 -31.88 27.03
CA ARG A 125 35.21 -31.28 28.37
C ARG A 125 34.26 -30.09 28.35
N VAL A 126 34.13 -29.37 27.25
CA VAL A 126 33.08 -28.34 27.10
C VAL A 126 31.73 -28.96 26.68
N TYR A 127 31.73 -30.15 26.07
CA TYR A 127 30.51 -30.89 25.74
C TYR A 127 29.96 -31.82 26.83
N ALA A 128 30.76 -32.19 27.84
CA ALA A 128 30.33 -33.12 28.89
C ALA A 128 29.76 -32.46 30.16
N GLU A 129 30.00 -31.16 30.38
CA GLU A 129 29.39 -30.40 31.48
C GLU A 129 28.07 -29.72 31.11
N ARG A 130 27.69 -29.72 29.82
CA ARG A 130 26.36 -29.27 29.35
C ARG A 130 25.33 -30.40 29.16
N GLN A 131 25.69 -31.64 29.48
CA GLN A 131 24.78 -32.80 29.42
C GLN A 131 24.04 -33.05 30.75
N GLY A 132 24.15 -32.13 31.71
CA GLY A 132 23.45 -32.18 33.02
C GLY A 132 22.40 -31.09 33.24
N GLU A 133 22.31 -30.07 32.39
CA GLU A 133 21.22 -29.10 32.38
C GLU A 133 20.36 -29.37 31.15
N GLN A 134 19.34 -30.21 31.33
CA GLN A 134 18.11 -30.05 30.58
C GLN A 134 17.62 -28.62 30.87
N ASP A 135 17.94 -27.69 29.98
CA ASP A 135 17.26 -26.41 29.90
C ASP A 135 15.83 -26.72 29.43
N SER A 136 15.02 -27.14 30.39
CA SER A 136 13.66 -27.64 30.26
C SER A 136 12.64 -26.50 30.29
N ASP A 137 13.09 -25.27 30.07
CA ASP A 137 12.29 -24.04 30.20
C ASP A 137 11.83 -23.40 28.88
N PHE A 138 12.10 -24.01 27.71
CA PHE A 138 11.36 -23.66 26.48
C PHE A 138 10.25 -24.68 26.23
N PRO A 139 8.96 -24.34 26.45
CA PRO A 139 7.87 -25.27 26.20
C PRO A 139 7.80 -25.60 24.70
N ASN A 140 7.51 -26.87 24.37
CA ASN A 140 7.38 -27.42 23.01
C ASN A 140 6.89 -26.41 21.96
N SER A 141 7.83 -25.85 21.17
CA SER A 141 7.68 -24.68 20.28
C SER A 141 6.60 -24.81 19.19
N CYS A 142 6.30 -26.03 18.72
CA CYS A 142 5.38 -26.27 17.59
C CYS A 142 3.94 -26.59 17.98
N GLN A 143 3.70 -27.34 19.06
CA GLN A 143 2.37 -27.26 19.70
C GLN A 143 2.15 -25.83 20.16
N THR A 144 3.20 -25.17 20.64
CA THR A 144 3.18 -23.76 20.94
C THR A 144 3.05 -22.87 19.72
N ALA A 145 3.08 -23.31 18.43
CA ALA A 145 3.00 -22.51 17.18
C ALA A 145 1.72 -22.63 16.32
N GLU A 146 0.94 -23.70 16.46
CA GLU A 146 -0.51 -23.62 16.23
C GLU A 146 -1.22 -23.09 17.49
N LYS A 147 -0.61 -23.25 18.69
CA LYS A 147 -0.82 -22.33 19.83
C LYS A 147 -0.14 -20.95 19.64
N PHE A 148 0.86 -20.77 18.76
CA PHE A 148 1.42 -19.49 18.24
C PHE A 148 0.78 -19.31 16.86
N GLY A 149 -0.42 -19.90 16.71
CA GLY A 149 -1.51 -19.43 15.89
C GLY A 149 -1.80 -18.00 16.30
N LEU A 150 -0.81 -17.14 16.08
CA LEU A 150 -0.96 -15.87 15.45
C LEU A 150 -1.73 -16.19 14.17
N LYS A 151 -3.05 -16.33 14.34
CA LYS A 151 -4.01 -16.66 13.29
C LYS A 151 -3.86 -15.70 12.10
N ASP A 152 -3.31 -14.51 12.37
CA ASP A 152 -2.99 -13.43 11.44
C ASP A 152 -1.48 -13.09 11.39
N GLY A 153 -0.59 -13.93 11.94
CA GLY A 153 0.86 -13.67 12.02
C GLY A 153 1.23 -12.41 12.82
N TRP A 154 2.50 -11.97 12.70
CA TRP A 154 2.83 -10.58 12.99
C TRP A 154 2.37 -9.71 11.83
N SER A 155 1.97 -8.46 12.10
CA SER A 155 1.48 -7.54 11.05
C SER A 155 2.47 -7.37 9.90
N PHE A 156 3.77 -7.48 10.14
CA PHE A 156 4.83 -7.35 9.12
C PHE A 156 5.14 -8.67 8.37
N SER A 157 4.36 -9.73 8.58
CA SER A 157 4.59 -11.07 8.03
C SER A 157 3.30 -11.63 7.42
N GLY A 158 3.41 -12.75 6.70
CA GLY A 158 2.27 -13.40 6.06
C GLY A 158 2.01 -12.93 4.63
N ILE A 159 0.95 -13.47 4.02
CA ILE A 159 0.51 -13.07 2.68
C ILE A 159 -0.18 -11.70 2.81
N SER A 160 0.22 -10.73 1.99
CA SER A 160 -0.29 -9.36 2.05
C SER A 160 -1.68 -9.24 1.38
N THR A 161 -2.69 -9.84 2.01
CA THR A 161 -4.11 -9.58 1.73
C THR A 161 -4.58 -8.35 2.51
N PHE A 162 -5.71 -7.78 2.13
CA PHE A 162 -6.29 -6.68 2.89
C PHE A 162 -6.61 -7.13 4.31
N ALA A 163 -6.03 -6.46 5.31
CA ALA A 163 -6.20 -6.72 6.74
C ALA A 163 -6.01 -8.20 7.17
N HIS A 164 -5.15 -8.94 6.46
CA HIS A 164 -4.94 -10.38 6.64
C HIS A 164 -6.22 -11.22 6.49
N LEU A 165 -7.21 -10.71 5.75
CA LEU A 165 -8.44 -11.44 5.44
C LEU A 165 -8.14 -12.71 4.64
N GLU A 166 -9.02 -13.70 4.77
CA GLU A 166 -8.97 -14.91 3.97
C GLU A 166 -9.05 -14.54 2.48
N TYR A 167 -8.03 -14.97 1.73
CA TYR A 167 -7.99 -14.78 0.29
C TYR A 167 -8.73 -15.89 -0.44
N LYS A 168 -9.61 -15.50 -1.35
CA LYS A 168 -10.24 -16.38 -2.33
C LYS A 168 -10.23 -15.70 -3.67
N LYS A 169 -9.89 -16.44 -4.73
CA LYS A 169 -10.03 -15.93 -6.10
C LYS A 169 -11.50 -15.97 -6.51
N CYS A 170 -12.31 -15.03 -6.01
CA CYS A 170 -13.77 -15.09 -6.06
C CYS A 170 -14.27 -15.27 -7.51
N LEU A 171 -13.77 -14.49 -8.47
CA LEU A 171 -14.19 -14.53 -9.88
C LEU A 171 -14.02 -15.90 -10.58
N THR A 172 -13.17 -16.79 -10.06
CA THR A 172 -12.99 -18.15 -10.60
C THR A 172 -13.55 -19.26 -9.69
N ASN A 173 -14.06 -18.89 -8.52
CA ASN A 173 -14.63 -19.80 -7.52
C ASN A 173 -16.05 -19.31 -7.16
N PRO A 174 -17.06 -19.55 -8.02
CA PRO A 174 -18.43 -19.06 -7.84
C PRO A 174 -19.15 -19.64 -6.61
N GLU A 175 -18.68 -20.78 -6.09
CA GLU A 175 -19.19 -21.43 -4.88
C GLU A 175 -18.78 -20.71 -3.59
N GLU A 176 -17.75 -19.87 -3.63
CA GLU A 176 -17.32 -19.08 -2.48
C GLU A 176 -18.32 -17.95 -2.24
N LEU A 177 -19.12 -18.11 -1.18
CA LEU A 177 -20.07 -17.11 -0.73
C LEU A 177 -19.43 -16.16 0.28
N PHE A 178 -19.84 -14.90 0.23
CA PHE A 178 -19.40 -13.84 1.13
C PHE A 178 -20.51 -12.80 1.29
N ASP A 179 -20.44 -12.03 2.37
CA ASP A 179 -21.29 -10.86 2.57
C ASP A 179 -20.63 -9.60 2.03
N ILE A 180 -19.31 -9.48 2.20
CA ILE A 180 -18.51 -8.34 1.74
C ILE A 180 -17.24 -8.85 1.05
N GLY A 181 -16.99 -8.41 -0.18
CA GLY A 181 -15.77 -8.71 -0.93
C GLY A 181 -14.88 -7.48 -1.02
N ILE A 182 -13.61 -7.60 -0.61
CA ILE A 182 -12.56 -6.62 -0.93
C ILE A 182 -12.00 -6.99 -2.30
N LEU A 183 -12.07 -6.07 -3.26
CA LEU A 183 -11.72 -6.36 -4.66
C LEU A 183 -10.72 -5.34 -5.19
N GLY A 184 -9.56 -5.77 -5.66
CA GLY A 184 -8.63 -4.86 -6.33
C GLY A 184 -8.98 -4.65 -7.80
N VAL A 185 -8.82 -3.42 -8.28
CA VAL A 185 -9.04 -3.04 -9.68
C VAL A 185 -7.80 -2.31 -10.20
N PRO A 186 -6.73 -3.03 -10.60
CA PRO A 186 -5.45 -2.44 -10.96
C PRO A 186 -5.47 -1.83 -12.39
N PHE A 187 -6.13 -0.69 -12.55
CA PHE A 187 -6.33 -0.01 -13.84
C PHE A 187 -6.04 1.48 -13.72
N ASP A 188 -5.25 2.07 -14.63
CA ASP A 188 -4.98 3.52 -14.63
C ASP A 188 -4.76 4.09 -16.03
N THR A 189 -5.31 3.43 -17.07
CA THR A 189 -5.11 3.85 -18.45
C THR A 189 -6.15 4.87 -18.90
N ALA A 190 -7.05 5.29 -18.00
CA ALA A 190 -8.02 6.35 -18.18
C ALA A 190 -7.58 7.68 -17.51
N VAL A 191 -6.37 7.75 -16.96
CA VAL A 191 -5.82 8.99 -16.35
C VAL A 191 -5.42 10.05 -17.39
N SER A 192 -5.51 11.32 -16.99
CA SER A 192 -5.15 12.47 -17.82
C SER A 192 -3.79 13.10 -17.49
N TYR A 193 -3.26 12.88 -16.28
CA TYR A 193 -2.00 13.47 -15.82
C TYR A 193 -0.95 12.42 -15.43
N ARG A 194 -0.87 12.04 -14.14
CA ARG A 194 0.15 11.11 -13.65
C ARG A 194 -0.41 9.69 -13.51
N PRO A 195 0.16 8.68 -14.21
CA PRO A 195 -0.22 7.28 -14.03
C PRO A 195 0.45 6.67 -12.79
N GLY A 196 0.00 5.49 -12.37
CA GLY A 196 0.58 4.72 -11.26
C GLY A 196 -0.47 4.10 -10.34
N ALA A 197 -1.73 4.53 -10.45
CA ALA A 197 -2.84 4.01 -9.65
C ALA A 197 -3.10 2.51 -9.88
N ARG A 198 -2.64 1.91 -11.00
CA ARG A 198 -2.71 0.45 -11.21
C ARG A 198 -2.00 -0.36 -10.12
N PHE A 199 -1.06 0.25 -9.39
CA PHE A 199 -0.36 -0.39 -8.26
C PHE A 199 -1.01 -0.07 -6.89
N GLY A 200 -2.02 0.79 -6.87
CA GLY A 200 -2.80 1.16 -5.68
C GLY A 200 -3.34 -0.03 -4.90
N PRO A 201 -4.01 -1.02 -5.52
CA PRO A 201 -4.60 -2.14 -4.77
C PRO A 201 -3.57 -2.91 -3.95
N LYS A 202 -2.38 -3.12 -4.53
CA LYS A 202 -1.26 -3.79 -3.85
C LYS A 202 -0.73 -2.96 -2.68
N ALA A 203 -0.59 -1.65 -2.86
CA ALA A 203 -0.10 -0.76 -1.81
C ALA A 203 -1.10 -0.64 -0.64
N ILE A 204 -2.40 -0.54 -0.93
CA ILE A 204 -3.45 -0.47 0.09
C ILE A 204 -3.47 -1.77 0.92
N ARG A 205 -3.36 -2.94 0.29
CA ARG A 205 -3.22 -4.22 1.02
C ARG A 205 -2.01 -4.22 1.94
N ALA A 206 -0.84 -3.80 1.44
CA ALA A 206 0.37 -3.71 2.26
C ALA A 206 0.22 -2.74 3.44
N ALA A 207 -0.39 -1.57 3.21
CA ALA A 207 -0.61 -0.56 4.25
C ALA A 207 -1.64 -0.99 5.30
N SER A 208 -2.59 -1.85 4.93
CA SER A 208 -3.58 -2.44 5.85
C SER A 208 -2.99 -3.45 6.83
N ALA A 209 -1.71 -3.81 6.72
CA ALA A 209 -1.04 -4.85 7.51
C ALA A 209 -1.21 -4.75 9.05
N ARG A 210 -1.43 -3.54 9.58
CA ARG A 210 -1.68 -3.32 11.02
C ARG A 210 -3.14 -3.53 11.44
N GLN A 211 -4.05 -3.59 10.48
CA GLN A 211 -5.44 -3.95 10.66
C GLN A 211 -5.50 -5.47 10.63
N THR A 212 -5.81 -6.10 11.76
CA THR A 212 -5.97 -7.55 11.85
C THR A 212 -7.30 -7.87 12.51
N SER A 213 -7.79 -9.10 12.38
CA SER A 213 -9.02 -9.51 13.08
C SER A 213 -8.87 -9.35 14.60
N PHE A 214 -7.66 -9.57 15.12
CA PHE A 214 -7.32 -9.35 16.53
C PHE A 214 -7.28 -7.86 16.93
N ARG A 215 -6.83 -6.97 16.05
CA ARG A 215 -6.74 -5.52 16.28
C ARG A 215 -7.75 -4.70 15.47
N GLY A 216 -8.93 -5.27 15.25
CA GLY A 216 -10.00 -4.67 14.44
C GLY A 216 -11.05 -3.88 15.21
N PHE A 217 -11.01 -3.83 16.54
CA PHE A 217 -12.07 -3.19 17.32
C PHE A 217 -12.10 -1.67 17.11
N ASN A 218 -13.18 -1.16 16.52
CA ASN A 218 -13.45 0.26 16.36
C ASN A 218 -14.20 0.76 17.61
N THR A 219 -13.50 1.46 18.50
CA THR A 219 -14.05 1.94 19.77
C THR A 219 -15.20 2.93 19.61
N ARG A 220 -15.19 3.74 18.55
CA ARG A 220 -16.25 4.71 18.23
C ARG A 220 -17.51 3.99 17.76
N ALA A 221 -17.36 2.97 16.92
CA ALA A 221 -18.49 2.20 16.41
C ALA A 221 -18.99 1.14 17.41
N GLY A 222 -18.16 0.74 18.38
CA GLY A 222 -18.48 -0.28 19.38
C GLY A 222 -18.45 -1.70 18.82
N ILE A 223 -17.80 -1.93 17.67
CA ILE A 223 -17.76 -3.23 16.99
C ILE A 223 -16.38 -3.51 16.42
N ASN A 224 -16.07 -4.80 16.22
CA ASN A 224 -14.98 -5.24 15.35
C ASN A 224 -15.61 -5.75 14.05
N PRO A 225 -15.44 -5.06 12.89
CA PRO A 225 -16.10 -5.47 11.67
C PRO A 225 -15.61 -6.83 11.17
N TYR A 226 -14.33 -7.18 11.36
CA TYR A 226 -13.72 -8.41 10.87
C TYR A 226 -14.20 -9.67 11.58
N THR A 227 -14.69 -9.54 12.81
CA THR A 227 -15.18 -10.67 13.63
C THR A 227 -16.68 -10.56 13.91
N SER A 228 -17.39 -9.71 13.17
CA SER A 228 -18.84 -9.53 13.30
C SER A 228 -19.60 -10.62 12.53
N PHE A 229 -20.86 -10.39 12.21
CA PHE A 229 -21.71 -11.35 11.51
C PHE A 229 -21.33 -11.59 10.04
N ALA A 230 -20.72 -10.60 9.38
CA ALA A 230 -20.48 -10.62 7.95
C ALA A 230 -19.24 -11.45 7.62
N ARG A 231 -19.35 -12.39 6.67
CA ARG A 231 -18.16 -13.04 6.07
C ARG A 231 -17.52 -12.08 5.08
N ILE A 232 -16.30 -11.64 5.40
CA ILE A 232 -15.53 -10.70 4.59
C ILE A 232 -14.35 -11.46 3.98
N LEU A 233 -14.18 -11.35 2.66
CA LEU A 233 -13.09 -11.99 1.92
C LEU A 233 -12.25 -10.96 1.17
N ASP A 234 -10.94 -11.20 1.03
CA ASP A 234 -10.15 -10.57 -0.03
C ASP A 234 -10.35 -11.40 -1.31
N CYS A 235 -11.06 -10.83 -2.26
CA CYS A 235 -11.46 -11.49 -3.50
C CYS A 235 -10.38 -11.45 -4.60
N GLY A 236 -9.19 -10.92 -4.28
CA GLY A 236 -8.13 -10.72 -5.26
C GLY A 236 -8.42 -9.54 -6.17
N ASP A 237 -7.95 -9.63 -7.41
CA ASP A 237 -8.03 -8.53 -8.38
C ASP A 237 -8.83 -8.92 -9.62
N ILE A 238 -9.50 -7.94 -10.23
CA ILE A 238 -10.07 -8.10 -11.57
C ILE A 238 -8.90 -8.22 -12.57
N PRO A 239 -8.89 -9.22 -13.48
CA PRO A 239 -7.86 -9.37 -14.50
C PRO A 239 -8.06 -8.38 -15.66
N VAL A 240 -7.95 -7.08 -15.37
CA VAL A 240 -8.19 -5.98 -16.31
C VAL A 240 -7.02 -5.86 -17.31
N THR A 241 -7.33 -5.65 -18.58
CA THR A 241 -6.31 -5.35 -19.61
C THR A 241 -5.79 -3.92 -19.48
N PRO A 242 -4.47 -3.69 -19.54
CA PRO A 242 -3.89 -2.35 -19.59
C PRO A 242 -3.76 -1.81 -21.02
N LEU A 243 -4.29 -2.52 -22.02
CA LEU A 243 -4.02 -2.24 -23.44
C LEU A 243 -5.19 -1.60 -24.19
N ASN A 244 -6.41 -1.70 -23.65
CA ASN A 244 -7.61 -1.22 -24.31
C ASN A 244 -8.67 -0.86 -23.27
N ASN A 245 -9.01 0.43 -23.17
CA ASN A 245 -9.91 0.92 -22.14
C ASN A 245 -11.36 0.42 -22.31
N ALA A 246 -11.85 0.18 -23.54
CA ALA A 246 -13.20 -0.37 -23.74
C ALA A 246 -13.28 -1.82 -23.25
N VAL A 247 -12.30 -2.66 -23.61
CA VAL A 247 -12.23 -4.04 -23.12
C VAL A 247 -12.06 -4.07 -21.61
N ALA A 248 -11.23 -3.18 -21.05
CA ALA A 248 -11.07 -3.05 -19.60
C ALA A 248 -12.40 -2.73 -18.90
N LEU A 249 -13.16 -1.75 -19.43
CA LEU A 249 -14.46 -1.38 -18.91
C LEU A 249 -15.47 -2.54 -18.96
N GLU A 250 -15.48 -3.34 -20.03
CA GLU A 250 -16.29 -4.55 -20.13
C GLU A 250 -15.89 -5.60 -19.09
N GLN A 251 -14.59 -5.86 -18.92
CA GLN A 251 -14.06 -6.81 -17.94
C GLN A 251 -14.43 -6.40 -16.50
N MET A 252 -14.27 -5.12 -16.17
CA MET A 252 -14.67 -4.58 -14.87
C MET A 252 -16.17 -4.72 -14.65
N THR A 253 -16.99 -4.34 -15.64
CA THR A 253 -18.46 -4.42 -15.53
C THR A 253 -18.93 -5.87 -15.35
N ALA A 254 -18.35 -6.81 -16.09
CA ALA A 254 -18.66 -8.23 -15.99
C ALA A 254 -18.28 -8.79 -14.61
N ALA A 255 -17.11 -8.43 -14.08
CA ALA A 255 -16.64 -8.87 -12.77
C ALA A 255 -17.53 -8.35 -11.63
N TYR A 256 -17.86 -7.06 -11.62
CA TYR A 256 -18.81 -6.52 -10.63
C TYR A 256 -20.18 -7.19 -10.72
N THR A 257 -20.70 -7.34 -11.95
CA THR A 257 -22.01 -7.98 -12.18
C THR A 257 -22.04 -9.41 -11.65
N GLU A 258 -20.98 -10.18 -11.90
CA GLU A 258 -20.87 -11.56 -11.43
C GLU A 258 -20.91 -11.62 -9.90
N LEU A 259 -20.05 -10.85 -9.22
CA LEU A 259 -19.92 -10.88 -7.77
C LEU A 259 -21.18 -10.36 -7.05
N LEU A 260 -21.80 -9.29 -7.55
CA LEU A 260 -23.00 -8.68 -6.96
C LEU A 260 -24.27 -9.53 -7.14
N ASN A 261 -24.32 -10.41 -8.16
CA ASN A 261 -25.44 -11.32 -8.36
C ASN A 261 -25.40 -12.56 -7.46
N ARG A 262 -24.32 -12.76 -6.70
CA ARG A 262 -24.22 -13.90 -5.77
C ARG A 262 -25.20 -13.74 -4.61
N LYS A 263 -25.50 -14.86 -3.96
CA LYS A 263 -26.29 -14.87 -2.73
C LYS A 263 -25.38 -14.53 -1.54
N PRO A 264 -25.71 -13.52 -0.72
CA PRO A 264 -24.98 -13.26 0.52
C PRO A 264 -25.26 -14.37 1.56
N LEU A 265 -24.37 -14.50 2.54
CA LEU A 265 -24.51 -15.52 3.60
C LEU A 265 -25.48 -15.08 4.69
N SER A 266 -25.42 -13.80 5.05
CA SER A 266 -26.30 -13.19 6.01
C SER A 266 -27.62 -12.77 5.36
N SER A 267 -28.71 -12.82 6.13
CA SER A 267 -30.01 -12.29 5.72
C SER A 267 -30.08 -10.76 5.79
N SER A 268 -29.01 -10.10 6.25
CA SER A 268 -28.97 -8.63 6.40
C SER A 268 -28.83 -7.91 5.07
N PHE A 269 -28.35 -8.60 4.04
CA PHE A 269 -28.09 -8.01 2.74
C PHE A 269 -28.90 -8.73 1.67
N THR A 270 -29.46 -7.97 0.73
CA THR A 270 -30.09 -8.54 -0.48
C THR A 270 -29.04 -9.06 -1.45
N HIS A 271 -27.94 -8.31 -1.58
CA HIS A 271 -26.77 -8.62 -2.41
C HIS A 271 -25.49 -8.41 -1.60
N PRO A 272 -24.42 -9.17 -1.88
CA PRO A 272 -23.10 -8.90 -1.31
C PRO A 272 -22.68 -7.46 -1.58
N LYS A 273 -21.83 -6.93 -0.71
CA LYS A 273 -21.22 -5.61 -0.87
C LYS A 273 -19.82 -5.78 -1.41
N ILE A 274 -19.44 -4.92 -2.36
CA ILE A 274 -18.07 -4.88 -2.86
C ILE A 274 -17.44 -3.58 -2.39
N ILE A 275 -16.26 -3.69 -1.78
CA ILE A 275 -15.40 -2.55 -1.49
C ILE A 275 -14.17 -2.67 -2.36
N SER A 276 -14.04 -1.77 -3.33
CA SER A 276 -12.96 -1.84 -4.29
C SER A 276 -11.73 -1.07 -3.83
N LEU A 277 -10.58 -1.70 -3.94
CA LEU A 277 -9.28 -1.05 -3.87
C LEU A 277 -8.96 -0.61 -5.30
N GLY A 278 -9.03 0.68 -5.55
CA GLY A 278 -9.04 1.23 -6.89
C GLY A 278 -7.67 1.26 -7.54
N GLY A 279 -7.74 1.43 -8.86
CA GLY A 279 -6.78 2.22 -9.60
C GLY A 279 -7.39 3.60 -9.83
N ASP A 280 -7.41 4.09 -11.07
CA ASP A 280 -8.03 5.37 -11.38
C ASP A 280 -9.55 5.37 -11.16
N HIS A 281 -10.13 6.57 -11.08
CA HIS A 281 -11.54 6.76 -10.71
C HIS A 281 -12.54 6.20 -11.75
N SER A 282 -12.08 5.88 -12.96
CA SER A 282 -12.96 5.43 -14.06
C SER A 282 -13.72 4.12 -13.77
N LEU A 283 -13.23 3.30 -12.83
CA LEU A 283 -13.89 2.06 -12.39
C LEU A 283 -15.30 2.27 -11.81
N ALA A 284 -15.61 3.47 -11.32
CA ALA A 284 -16.92 3.81 -10.78
C ALA A 284 -18.05 3.59 -11.82
N LEU A 285 -17.80 3.87 -13.10
CA LEU A 285 -18.76 3.59 -14.18
C LEU A 285 -19.10 2.10 -14.28
N ALA A 286 -18.09 1.23 -14.19
CA ALA A 286 -18.29 -0.22 -14.22
C ALA A 286 -19.09 -0.72 -13.01
N ALA A 287 -18.79 -0.19 -11.83
CA ALA A 287 -19.51 -0.51 -10.60
C ALA A 287 -20.97 -0.07 -10.65
N LEU A 288 -21.23 1.17 -11.11
CA LEU A 288 -22.58 1.72 -11.24
C LEU A 288 -23.44 0.95 -12.25
N ARG A 289 -22.88 0.56 -13.40
CA ARG A 289 -23.58 -0.30 -14.39
C ARG A 289 -24.01 -1.63 -13.77
N ALA A 290 -23.12 -2.26 -13.00
CA ALA A 290 -23.42 -3.52 -12.33
C ALA A 290 -24.45 -3.36 -11.21
N LEU A 291 -24.33 -2.31 -10.39
CA LEU A 291 -25.27 -2.02 -9.29
C LEU A 291 -26.66 -1.68 -9.82
N GLN A 292 -26.77 -0.83 -10.83
CA GLN A 292 -28.06 -0.48 -11.45
C GLN A 292 -28.77 -1.75 -11.95
N LYS A 293 -28.04 -2.67 -12.59
CA LYS A 293 -28.59 -3.93 -13.08
C LYS A 293 -29.08 -4.85 -11.96
N VAL A 294 -28.35 -4.93 -10.86
CA VAL A 294 -28.65 -5.81 -9.73
C VAL A 294 -29.79 -5.27 -8.87
N TYR A 295 -29.79 -3.97 -8.59
CA TYR A 295 -30.84 -3.32 -7.79
C TYR A 295 -32.05 -2.88 -8.62
N ASN A 296 -31.97 -2.95 -9.95
CA ASN A 296 -33.01 -2.55 -10.90
C ASN A 296 -33.51 -1.12 -10.69
N GLN A 297 -32.60 -0.20 -10.33
CA GLN A 297 -32.86 1.22 -10.13
C GLN A 297 -31.54 2.02 -10.18
N PRO A 298 -31.59 3.32 -10.52
CA PRO A 298 -30.43 4.21 -10.40
C PRO A 298 -29.91 4.29 -8.96
N ILE A 299 -28.62 4.58 -8.80
CA ILE A 299 -27.91 4.56 -7.52
C ILE A 299 -27.53 5.98 -7.11
N ALA A 300 -27.74 6.35 -5.85
CA ALA A 300 -27.24 7.62 -5.32
C ALA A 300 -25.71 7.55 -5.17
N VAL A 301 -25.00 8.59 -5.57
CA VAL A 301 -23.53 8.64 -5.46
C VAL A 301 -23.13 9.62 -4.37
N LEU A 302 -22.36 9.13 -3.41
CA LEU A 302 -21.61 9.99 -2.49
C LEU A 302 -20.14 9.95 -2.92
N HIS A 303 -19.70 11.05 -3.50
CA HIS A 303 -18.40 11.24 -4.13
C HIS A 303 -17.54 12.15 -3.25
N PHE A 304 -16.51 11.60 -2.61
CA PHE A 304 -15.47 12.40 -1.97
C PHE A 304 -14.36 12.60 -2.98
N ASP A 305 -14.11 13.85 -3.39
CA ASP A 305 -13.10 14.17 -4.40
C ASP A 305 -12.74 15.66 -4.38
N ALA A 306 -11.54 16.01 -4.85
CA ALA A 306 -11.21 17.39 -5.22
C ALA A 306 -11.90 17.87 -6.51
N HIS A 307 -12.29 16.92 -7.37
CA HIS A 307 -12.77 17.08 -8.74
C HIS A 307 -14.26 16.73 -8.89
N LEU A 308 -14.87 17.25 -9.95
CA LEU A 308 -16.27 16.98 -10.26
C LEU A 308 -16.46 15.59 -10.86
N ASP A 309 -15.57 15.21 -11.78
CA ASP A 309 -15.61 13.97 -12.58
C ASP A 309 -16.90 13.74 -13.38
N THR A 310 -17.71 14.79 -13.45
CA THR A 310 -18.94 14.94 -14.22
C THR A 310 -18.70 15.78 -15.48
N TRP A 311 -17.45 16.00 -15.90
CA TRP A 311 -17.16 16.80 -17.08
C TRP A 311 -17.60 16.12 -18.37
N HIS A 312 -18.21 16.91 -19.25
CA HIS A 312 -18.38 16.51 -20.63
C HIS A 312 -17.01 16.19 -21.26
N PRO A 313 -16.81 15.06 -21.96
CA PRO A 313 -15.50 14.68 -22.52
C PRO A 313 -14.81 15.75 -23.36
N ALA A 314 -15.58 16.55 -24.11
CA ALA A 314 -15.06 17.69 -24.88
C ALA A 314 -14.46 18.86 -24.05
N LYS A 315 -14.54 18.82 -22.71
CA LYS A 315 -13.89 19.79 -21.81
C LYS A 315 -12.40 19.47 -21.61
N TYR A 316 -11.97 18.26 -21.95
CA TYR A 316 -10.56 17.91 -21.98
C TYR A 316 -9.89 18.46 -23.25
N PRO A 317 -8.65 18.98 -23.15
CA PRO A 317 -7.93 19.56 -24.27
C PRO A 317 -7.33 18.48 -25.19
N ASP A 318 -8.17 17.57 -25.69
CA ASP A 318 -7.79 16.51 -26.62
C ASP A 318 -8.22 16.85 -28.06
N PRO A 319 -7.28 17.19 -28.96
CA PRO A 319 -7.61 17.44 -30.36
C PRO A 319 -7.89 16.16 -31.16
N TRP A 320 -7.68 14.97 -30.58
CA TRP A 320 -7.87 13.66 -31.24
C TRP A 320 -9.03 12.88 -30.64
N THR A 321 -10.23 13.45 -30.76
CA THR A 321 -11.46 12.85 -30.22
C THR A 321 -11.72 11.45 -30.78
N SER A 322 -12.01 10.50 -29.91
CA SER A 322 -12.51 9.17 -30.26
C SER A 322 -13.57 8.72 -29.26
N GLU A 323 -14.42 7.76 -29.62
CA GLU A 323 -15.35 7.13 -28.67
C GLU A 323 -14.60 6.57 -27.46
N GLN A 324 -13.40 6.03 -27.69
CA GLN A 324 -12.56 5.48 -26.63
C GLN A 324 -12.07 6.53 -25.63
N ALA A 325 -11.73 7.73 -26.11
CA ALA A 325 -11.22 8.84 -25.29
C ALA A 325 -12.31 9.46 -24.40
N GLN A 326 -13.59 9.23 -24.72
CA GLN A 326 -14.69 9.70 -23.87
C GLN A 326 -14.72 9.02 -22.51
N PHE A 327 -14.20 7.79 -22.41
CA PHE A 327 -14.06 7.07 -21.14
C PHE A 327 -12.70 7.39 -20.53
N ASN A 328 -12.71 8.32 -19.56
CA ASN A 328 -11.56 8.70 -18.77
C ASN A 328 -11.97 8.91 -17.30
N HIS A 329 -10.99 9.10 -16.42
CA HIS A 329 -11.23 9.15 -14.97
C HIS A 329 -12.02 10.38 -14.50
N GLY A 330 -12.11 11.46 -15.29
CA GLY A 330 -12.91 12.62 -14.92
C GLY A 330 -14.11 12.89 -15.85
N SER A 331 -14.57 11.88 -16.59
CA SER A 331 -15.81 11.93 -17.37
C SER A 331 -16.74 10.74 -17.08
N MET A 332 -16.34 9.84 -16.19
CA MET A 332 -17.07 8.60 -15.95
C MET A 332 -18.45 8.83 -15.33
N PHE A 333 -18.64 9.87 -14.50
CA PHE A 333 -19.96 10.24 -13.99
C PHE A 333 -20.82 10.97 -15.03
N TRP A 334 -20.21 11.71 -15.96
CA TRP A 334 -20.91 12.22 -17.15
C TRP A 334 -21.52 11.08 -17.96
N LEU A 335 -20.72 10.04 -18.24
CA LEU A 335 -21.21 8.83 -18.93
C LEU A 335 -22.28 8.11 -18.11
N ALA A 336 -22.06 7.93 -16.80
CA ALA A 336 -23.00 7.25 -15.92
C ALA A 336 -24.35 7.99 -15.82
N SER A 337 -24.34 9.32 -15.80
CA SER A 337 -25.55 10.14 -15.80
C SER A 337 -26.32 9.99 -17.13
N ASN A 338 -25.63 10.04 -18.26
CA ASN A 338 -26.25 9.84 -19.59
C ASN A 338 -26.83 8.44 -19.78
N GLU A 339 -26.25 7.43 -19.13
CA GLU A 339 -26.78 6.07 -19.09
C GLU A 339 -27.93 5.88 -18.09
N GLY A 340 -28.28 6.91 -17.31
CA GLY A 340 -29.34 6.85 -16.30
C GLY A 340 -28.98 6.01 -15.08
N LEU A 341 -27.70 5.86 -14.77
CA LEU A 341 -27.20 5.04 -13.66
C LEU A 341 -27.26 5.78 -12.32
N ILE A 342 -27.24 7.11 -12.34
CA ILE A 342 -27.19 7.96 -11.15
C ILE A 342 -28.60 8.38 -10.74
N LEU A 343 -28.92 8.24 -9.46
CA LEU A 343 -30.18 8.71 -8.89
C LEU A 343 -30.18 10.24 -8.81
N ASN A 344 -30.74 10.87 -9.85
CA ASN A 344 -30.87 12.32 -9.93
C ASN A 344 -31.59 12.85 -8.68
N GLY A 345 -31.11 13.96 -8.15
CA GLY A 345 -31.76 14.56 -6.99
C GLY A 345 -31.34 13.91 -5.67
N SER A 346 -30.33 13.03 -5.62
CA SER A 346 -29.85 12.42 -4.37
C SER A 346 -28.33 12.41 -4.20
N SER A 347 -27.54 12.68 -5.24
CA SER A 347 -26.07 12.56 -5.17
C SER A 347 -25.38 13.79 -4.58
N VAL A 348 -24.16 13.60 -4.08
CA VAL A 348 -23.34 14.63 -3.41
C VAL A 348 -21.86 14.48 -3.80
N HIS A 349 -21.24 15.61 -4.13
CA HIS A 349 -19.78 15.79 -4.18
C HIS A 349 -19.31 16.45 -2.89
N ALA A 350 -18.21 15.97 -2.31
CA ALA A 350 -17.67 16.44 -1.04
C ALA A 350 -16.14 16.61 -1.09
N GLY A 351 -15.67 17.85 -0.89
CA GLY A 351 -14.25 18.20 -0.89
C GLY A 351 -13.77 18.94 -2.14
N LEU A 352 -14.71 19.43 -2.97
CA LEU A 352 -14.42 20.05 -4.25
C LEU A 352 -13.57 21.31 -4.11
N ARG A 353 -12.52 21.40 -4.92
CA ARG A 353 -11.62 22.57 -4.97
C ARG A 353 -10.81 22.70 -6.27
N THR A 354 -11.07 21.86 -7.26
CA THR A 354 -10.38 21.91 -8.56
C THR A 354 -10.71 23.19 -9.35
N ARG A 355 -9.93 23.43 -10.41
CA ARG A 355 -10.17 24.48 -11.39
C ARG A 355 -11.21 24.02 -12.41
N LEU A 356 -12.06 24.95 -12.83
CA LEU A 356 -13.06 24.70 -13.88
C LEU A 356 -12.55 25.14 -15.25
N SER A 357 -13.27 24.69 -16.28
CA SER A 357 -13.06 25.06 -17.68
C SER A 357 -13.62 26.46 -17.98
N GLY A 358 -12.97 27.19 -18.88
CA GLY A 358 -13.48 28.46 -19.40
C GLY A 358 -13.41 29.62 -18.40
N ASP A 359 -14.28 30.61 -18.59
CA ASP A 359 -14.38 31.84 -17.80
C ASP A 359 -15.79 32.06 -17.22
N ASP A 360 -16.61 31.01 -17.18
CA ASP A 360 -17.99 31.01 -16.69
C ASP A 360 -18.31 29.82 -15.74
N TYR A 361 -19.59 29.62 -15.43
CA TYR A 361 -20.06 28.56 -14.54
C TYR A 361 -20.56 27.31 -15.28
N ALA A 362 -20.26 27.16 -16.58
CA ALA A 362 -20.83 26.08 -17.39
C ALA A 362 -20.56 24.68 -16.82
N ASP A 363 -19.37 24.44 -16.25
CA ASP A 363 -19.06 23.14 -15.63
C ASP A 363 -19.98 22.84 -14.43
N TYR A 364 -20.35 23.85 -13.64
CA TYR A 364 -21.32 23.67 -12.55
C TYR A 364 -22.76 23.52 -13.05
N GLU A 365 -23.12 24.19 -14.15
CA GLU A 365 -24.43 24.00 -14.79
C GLU A 365 -24.55 22.61 -15.41
N ASP A 366 -23.46 22.06 -15.96
CA ASP A 366 -23.36 20.67 -16.42
C ASP A 366 -23.54 19.70 -15.25
N ASP A 367 -22.89 19.96 -14.11
CA ASP A 367 -22.97 19.15 -12.89
C ASP A 367 -24.38 19.17 -12.25
N ASP A 368 -25.01 20.36 -12.18
CA ASP A 368 -26.38 20.53 -11.66
C ASP A 368 -27.39 19.66 -12.43
N ARG A 369 -27.22 19.56 -13.76
CA ARG A 369 -28.07 18.72 -14.61
C ARG A 369 -27.92 17.22 -14.33
N GLN A 370 -26.79 16.81 -13.78
CA GLN A 370 -26.50 15.43 -13.38
C GLN A 370 -26.98 15.13 -11.96
N GLY A 371 -27.42 16.15 -11.21
CA GLY A 371 -28.12 16.00 -9.95
C GLY A 371 -27.22 15.91 -8.73
N PHE A 372 -25.98 16.41 -8.80
CA PHE A 372 -25.08 16.47 -7.66
C PHE A 372 -25.29 17.74 -6.84
N LEU A 373 -25.28 17.59 -5.52
CA LEU A 373 -25.05 18.71 -4.61
C LEU A 373 -23.55 18.85 -4.39
N ARG A 374 -23.03 20.06 -4.57
CA ARG A 374 -21.62 20.36 -4.35
C ARG A 374 -21.37 20.84 -2.92
N ILE A 375 -20.37 20.24 -2.28
CA ILE A 375 -19.78 20.67 -1.02
C ILE A 375 -18.30 20.93 -1.30
N SER A 376 -17.90 22.21 -1.20
CA SER A 376 -16.51 22.60 -1.42
C SER A 376 -15.63 22.17 -0.24
N ALA A 377 -14.31 22.09 -0.46
CA ALA A 377 -13.37 21.90 0.63
C ALA A 377 -13.51 23.02 1.70
N ASP A 378 -13.65 24.27 1.27
CA ASP A 378 -13.73 25.45 2.15
C ASP A 378 -15.01 25.49 3.00
N ASP A 379 -16.09 24.81 2.57
CA ASP A 379 -17.35 24.73 3.33
C ASP A 379 -17.12 24.25 4.77
N ILE A 380 -16.08 23.43 4.99
CA ILE A 380 -15.77 22.86 6.30
C ILE A 380 -15.34 23.92 7.33
N ASP A 381 -14.76 25.03 6.90
CA ASP A 381 -14.31 26.10 7.80
C ASP A 381 -15.49 26.83 8.44
N ASP A 382 -16.61 26.94 7.70
CA ASP A 382 -17.82 27.61 8.16
C ASP A 382 -18.73 26.68 8.96
N MET A 383 -18.96 25.45 8.48
CA MET A 383 -19.97 24.54 9.05
C MET A 383 -19.40 23.39 9.86
N GLY A 384 -18.09 23.18 9.81
CA GLY A 384 -17.39 22.06 10.44
C GLY A 384 -17.81 20.69 9.89
N PRO A 385 -17.15 19.60 10.31
CA PRO A 385 -17.49 18.24 9.87
C PRO A 385 -18.96 17.86 10.10
N GLN A 386 -19.57 18.36 11.18
CA GLN A 386 -20.97 18.11 11.51
C GLN A 386 -21.94 18.75 10.51
N GLY A 387 -21.66 19.96 10.04
CA GLY A 387 -22.46 20.60 9.00
C GLY A 387 -22.38 19.83 7.67
N ILE A 388 -21.18 19.37 7.32
CA ILE A 388 -20.95 18.52 6.13
C ILE A 388 -21.75 17.22 6.23
N ILE A 389 -21.66 16.51 7.36
CA ILE A 389 -22.44 15.29 7.62
C ILE A 389 -23.94 15.57 7.46
N LYS A 390 -24.44 16.65 8.06
CA LYS A 390 -25.86 17.01 7.97
C LYS A 390 -26.28 17.24 6.52
N LYS A 391 -25.50 18.02 5.76
CA LYS A 391 -25.75 18.34 4.34
C LYS A 391 -25.78 17.08 3.47
N ILE A 392 -24.86 16.12 3.71
CA ILE A 392 -24.86 14.81 3.04
C ILE A 392 -26.12 14.01 3.39
N MET A 393 -26.40 13.84 4.68
CA MET A 393 -27.52 13.02 5.16
C MET A 393 -28.89 13.59 4.76
N ASP A 394 -29.06 14.91 4.76
CA ASP A 394 -30.29 15.58 4.34
C ASP A 394 -30.58 15.37 2.85
N ARG A 395 -29.53 15.30 2.03
CA ARG A 395 -29.67 15.08 0.59
C ARG A 395 -29.94 13.63 0.24
N ILE A 396 -29.10 12.72 0.72
CA ILE A 396 -29.15 11.31 0.32
C ILE A 396 -30.28 10.58 1.06
N GLY A 397 -30.46 10.87 2.35
CA GLY A 397 -31.30 10.07 3.24
C GLY A 397 -30.68 8.71 3.59
N THR A 398 -31.46 7.86 4.26
CA THR A 398 -30.97 6.58 4.82
C THR A 398 -31.44 5.34 4.06
N GLU A 399 -32.39 5.48 3.13
CA GLU A 399 -33.07 4.34 2.53
C GLU A 399 -32.57 4.00 1.12
N VAL A 400 -32.28 5.02 0.31
CA VAL A 400 -31.86 4.83 -1.09
C VAL A 400 -30.51 4.12 -1.17
N PRO A 401 -30.29 3.24 -2.17
CA PRO A 401 -29.00 2.58 -2.34
C PRO A 401 -27.92 3.60 -2.70
N VAL A 402 -26.80 3.57 -1.96
CA VAL A 402 -25.68 4.51 -2.12
C VAL A 402 -24.43 3.79 -2.60
N TYR A 403 -23.82 4.30 -3.66
CA TYR A 403 -22.43 4.02 -3.99
C TYR A 403 -21.53 5.07 -3.32
N LEU A 404 -20.68 4.63 -2.40
CA LEU A 404 -19.76 5.51 -1.68
C LEU A 404 -18.38 5.44 -2.33
N SER A 405 -18.00 6.49 -3.04
CA SER A 405 -16.74 6.56 -3.75
C SER A 405 -15.84 7.61 -3.11
N LEU A 406 -14.60 7.22 -2.78
CA LEU A 406 -13.64 8.14 -2.18
C LEU A 406 -12.36 8.17 -3.00
N ASP A 407 -12.16 9.28 -3.70
CA ASP A 407 -10.88 9.65 -4.25
C ASP A 407 -9.95 10.11 -3.12
N ILE A 408 -8.75 9.51 -3.08
CA ILE A 408 -7.78 9.84 -2.05
C ILE A 408 -7.29 11.30 -2.18
N ASP A 409 -7.40 11.90 -3.36
CA ASP A 409 -7.06 13.30 -3.61
C ASP A 409 -8.04 14.29 -2.99
N THR A 410 -9.16 13.84 -2.40
CA THR A 410 -9.96 14.66 -1.47
C THR A 410 -9.08 15.21 -0.34
N LEU A 411 -8.10 14.42 0.09
CA LEU A 411 -7.16 14.79 1.13
C LEU A 411 -6.12 15.78 0.60
N ASP A 412 -5.66 16.67 1.46
CA ASP A 412 -4.57 17.58 1.10
C ASP A 412 -3.30 16.78 0.71
N PRO A 413 -2.52 17.22 -0.29
CA PRO A 413 -1.28 16.56 -0.69
C PRO A 413 -0.24 16.44 0.44
N GLY A 414 -0.33 17.24 1.51
CA GLY A 414 0.47 17.07 2.72
C GLY A 414 0.14 15.79 3.51
N VAL A 415 -1.01 15.17 3.25
CA VAL A 415 -1.48 13.92 3.86
C VAL A 415 -1.52 12.77 2.85
N ALA A 416 -1.94 13.05 1.61
CA ALA A 416 -2.04 12.08 0.52
C ALA A 416 -1.25 12.53 -0.72
N PRO A 417 0.10 12.57 -0.65
CA PRO A 417 0.92 12.99 -1.80
C PRO A 417 0.87 12.00 -2.99
N GLY A 418 0.54 10.74 -2.71
CA GLY A 418 0.54 9.62 -3.66
C GLY A 418 -0.73 9.53 -4.50
N THR A 419 -1.02 10.55 -5.29
CA THR A 419 -2.18 10.60 -6.21
C THR A 419 -1.82 11.20 -7.57
N GLY A 420 -2.66 10.93 -8.58
CA GLY A 420 -2.48 11.39 -9.96
C GLY A 420 -2.63 12.90 -10.13
N THR A 421 -3.64 13.49 -9.49
CA THR A 421 -4.12 14.86 -9.69
C THR A 421 -4.20 15.65 -8.38
N PRO A 422 -3.07 15.88 -7.67
CA PRO A 422 -3.12 16.50 -6.35
C PRO A 422 -3.56 17.98 -6.41
N GLU A 423 -4.59 18.32 -5.65
CA GLU A 423 -5.07 19.71 -5.46
C GLU A 423 -4.79 20.21 -4.03
N PRO A 424 -4.00 21.29 -3.82
CA PRO A 424 -3.73 21.85 -2.49
C PRO A 424 -4.99 22.40 -1.80
N GLY A 425 -4.97 22.48 -0.46
CA GLY A 425 -6.11 23.00 0.33
C GLY A 425 -7.18 21.94 0.59
N GLY A 426 -6.79 20.66 0.63
CA GLY A 426 -7.71 19.56 0.87
C GLY A 426 -8.03 19.33 2.34
N TRP A 427 -8.94 18.39 2.60
CA TRP A 427 -9.26 18.00 3.96
C TRP A 427 -8.13 17.17 4.58
N THR A 428 -8.05 17.23 5.91
CA THR A 428 -7.19 16.33 6.67
C THR A 428 -7.85 14.96 6.82
N MET A 429 -7.04 13.91 7.03
CA MET A 429 -7.57 12.57 7.32
C MET A 429 -8.49 12.56 8.55
N ARG A 430 -8.26 13.45 9.52
CA ARG A 430 -9.11 13.57 10.72
C ARG A 430 -10.53 14.01 10.35
N GLU A 431 -10.67 14.98 9.46
CA GLU A 431 -11.96 15.49 8.99
C GLU A 431 -12.71 14.45 8.17
N VAL A 432 -12.03 13.83 7.20
CA VAL A 432 -12.61 12.75 6.39
C VAL A 432 -13.09 11.60 7.27
N ILE A 433 -12.28 11.13 8.22
CA ILE A 433 -12.71 10.12 9.20
C ILE A 433 -13.93 10.63 9.98
N ARG A 434 -13.94 11.87 10.46
CA ARG A 434 -15.09 12.40 11.20
C ARG A 434 -16.37 12.37 10.37
N ILE A 435 -16.29 12.71 9.09
CA ILE A 435 -17.42 12.71 8.16
C ILE A 435 -17.88 11.27 7.86
N LEU A 436 -16.97 10.36 7.49
CA LEU A 436 -17.27 8.94 7.24
C LEU A 436 -17.98 8.29 8.43
N ARG A 437 -17.57 8.65 9.65
CA ARG A 437 -18.19 8.17 10.89
C ARG A 437 -19.61 8.71 11.11
N GLY A 438 -19.91 9.91 10.61
CA GLY A 438 -21.23 10.56 10.73
C GLY A 438 -22.25 10.07 9.70
N ILE A 439 -21.78 9.56 8.56
CA ILE A 439 -22.62 9.02 7.49
C ILE A 439 -22.87 7.50 7.61
N GLU A 440 -22.58 6.91 8.78
CA GLU A 440 -22.75 5.46 9.02
C GLU A 440 -24.21 4.98 8.87
N GLY A 441 -25.17 5.91 8.81
CA GLY A 441 -26.58 5.65 8.57
C GLY A 441 -26.96 5.52 7.09
N LEU A 442 -26.04 5.68 6.13
CA LEU A 442 -26.34 5.52 4.70
C LEU A 442 -26.51 4.04 4.32
N ASN A 443 -27.35 3.75 3.32
CA ASN A 443 -27.53 2.40 2.77
C ASN A 443 -26.46 2.13 1.70
N VAL A 444 -25.22 1.94 2.14
CA VAL A 444 -24.09 1.71 1.23
C VAL A 444 -24.20 0.32 0.59
N VAL A 445 -24.39 0.28 -0.73
CA VAL A 445 -24.55 -0.96 -1.52
C VAL A 445 -23.27 -1.39 -2.22
N GLY A 446 -22.30 -0.50 -2.35
CA GLY A 446 -20.95 -0.71 -2.86
C GLY A 446 -20.10 0.51 -2.52
N ALA A 447 -18.79 0.33 -2.48
CA ALA A 447 -17.87 1.42 -2.21
C ALA A 447 -16.53 1.22 -2.90
N ASP A 448 -15.75 2.29 -3.06
CA ASP A 448 -14.37 2.23 -3.50
C ASP A 448 -13.48 3.26 -2.79
N VAL A 449 -12.17 3.00 -2.85
CA VAL A 449 -11.14 4.00 -2.58
C VAL A 449 -10.18 3.99 -3.75
N VAL A 450 -10.01 5.12 -4.43
CA VAL A 450 -9.35 5.21 -5.75
C VAL A 450 -8.17 6.19 -5.75
N GLU A 451 -7.48 6.26 -6.90
CA GLU A 451 -6.35 7.16 -7.21
C GLU A 451 -5.12 7.06 -6.31
N VAL A 452 -5.02 6.01 -5.48
CA VAL A 452 -3.78 5.71 -4.75
C VAL A 452 -2.68 5.32 -5.73
N SER A 453 -1.68 6.19 -5.89
CA SER A 453 -0.54 6.02 -6.77
C SER A 453 0.76 5.90 -5.98
N PRO A 454 1.25 4.67 -5.72
CA PRO A 454 2.40 4.43 -4.86
C PRO A 454 3.71 5.02 -5.38
N SER A 455 3.80 5.32 -6.68
CA SER A 455 4.97 5.97 -7.29
C SER A 455 5.16 7.41 -6.83
N TYR A 456 4.12 8.05 -6.32
CA TYR A 456 4.16 9.40 -5.75
C TYR A 456 3.95 9.40 -4.23
N ASP A 457 3.76 8.21 -3.63
CA ASP A 457 3.63 8.07 -2.19
C ASP A 457 5.02 8.10 -1.54
N GLY A 458 5.11 8.66 -0.35
CA GLY A 458 6.37 8.77 0.38
C GLY A 458 6.92 7.40 0.76
N ALA A 459 8.17 7.37 1.26
CA ALA A 459 8.76 6.13 1.78
C ALA A 459 7.97 5.52 2.95
N GLY A 460 7.14 6.32 3.63
CA GLY A 460 6.25 5.87 4.70
C GLY A 460 4.93 5.27 4.21
N GLY A 461 4.56 5.44 2.94
CA GLY A 461 3.30 4.96 2.38
C GLY A 461 2.07 5.66 2.98
N GLU A 462 2.17 6.97 3.23
CA GLU A 462 1.18 7.78 3.94
C GLU A 462 -0.19 7.77 3.24
N THR A 463 -0.18 7.80 1.91
CA THR A 463 -1.40 7.78 1.09
C THR A 463 -2.06 6.42 1.12
N ALA A 464 -1.27 5.35 0.94
CA ALA A 464 -1.78 3.98 1.04
C ALA A 464 -2.32 3.67 2.45
N LEU A 465 -1.69 4.21 3.50
CA LEU A 465 -2.16 4.08 4.88
C LEU A 465 -3.49 4.81 5.10
N SER A 466 -3.62 6.02 4.55
CA SER A 466 -4.86 6.80 4.59
C SER A 466 -6.00 6.06 3.88
N ALA A 467 -5.74 5.50 2.70
CA ALA A 467 -6.70 4.68 1.95
C ALA A 467 -7.12 3.41 2.71
N ALA A 468 -6.17 2.68 3.30
CA ALA A 468 -6.49 1.51 4.14
C ALA A 468 -7.37 1.89 5.34
N GLN A 469 -7.15 3.07 5.94
CA GLN A 469 -7.97 3.57 7.03
C GLN A 469 -9.40 3.95 6.59
N VAL A 470 -9.56 4.49 5.37
CA VAL A 470 -10.87 4.75 4.77
C VAL A 470 -11.64 3.45 4.59
N VAL A 471 -11.02 2.43 3.97
CA VAL A 471 -11.66 1.11 3.77
C VAL A 471 -12.14 0.52 5.09
N PHE A 472 -11.36 0.65 6.17
CA PHE A 472 -11.77 0.22 7.51
C PHE A 472 -13.02 0.94 8.03
N GLU A 473 -13.15 2.26 7.84
CA GLU A 473 -14.34 3.01 8.28
C GLU A 473 -15.57 2.71 7.39
N MET A 474 -15.38 2.51 6.08
CA MET A 474 -16.44 2.06 5.18
C MET A 474 -16.97 0.68 5.58
N LEU A 475 -16.06 -0.29 5.76
CA LEU A 475 -16.36 -1.64 6.22
C LEU A 475 -17.09 -1.62 7.57
N THR A 476 -16.58 -0.84 8.52
CA THR A 476 -17.21 -0.68 9.84
C THR A 476 -18.65 -0.17 9.71
N SER A 477 -18.89 0.81 8.85
CA SER A 477 -20.22 1.40 8.67
C SER A 477 -21.21 0.42 8.05
N ILE A 478 -20.79 -0.30 7.00
CA ILE A 478 -21.61 -1.34 6.34
C ILE A 478 -22.00 -2.44 7.34
N VAL A 479 -21.03 -2.95 8.11
CA VAL A 479 -21.28 -3.99 9.11
C VAL A 479 -22.16 -3.46 10.24
N LYS A 480 -21.93 -2.24 10.73
CA LYS A 480 -22.75 -1.68 11.82
C LYS A 480 -24.20 -1.48 11.40
N ARG A 481 -24.43 -1.01 10.17
CA ARG A 481 -25.79 -0.90 9.63
C ARG A 481 -26.46 -2.25 9.54
N GLY A 482 -25.79 -3.27 9.00
CA GLY A 482 -26.39 -4.61 8.92
C GLY A 482 -26.75 -5.21 10.30
N LEU A 483 -25.98 -4.88 11.35
CA LEU A 483 -26.38 -5.22 12.72
C LEU A 483 -27.67 -4.53 13.17
N ARG A 484 -27.91 -3.27 12.76
CA ARG A 484 -29.17 -2.56 13.02
C ARG A 484 -30.33 -3.19 12.26
N ASP A 485 -30.13 -3.53 10.99
CA ASP A 485 -31.15 -4.14 10.12
C ASP A 485 -31.58 -5.52 10.65
N MET A 486 -30.68 -6.25 11.30
CA MET A 486 -31.00 -7.50 12.01
C MET A 486 -31.59 -7.31 13.42
N GLY A 487 -31.77 -6.08 13.90
CA GLY A 487 -32.24 -5.78 15.26
C GLY A 487 -31.24 -6.12 16.37
N LYS A 488 -29.94 -6.26 16.06
CA LYS A 488 -28.88 -6.68 17.00
C LYS A 488 -28.17 -5.50 17.69
N ILE A 489 -28.41 -4.26 17.25
CA ILE A 489 -27.99 -3.03 17.93
C ILE A 489 -29.24 -2.23 18.24
N ALA A 490 -29.52 -2.00 19.53
CA ALA A 490 -30.54 -1.03 19.95
C ALA A 490 -30.03 0.39 19.65
N GLU A 491 -30.91 1.28 19.17
CA GLU A 491 -30.60 2.71 19.13
C GLU A 491 -30.21 3.17 20.53
N VAL A 492 -28.98 3.67 20.67
CA VAL A 492 -28.63 4.46 21.86
C VAL A 492 -29.39 5.77 21.69
N LYS A 493 -30.56 5.89 22.34
CA LYS A 493 -31.20 7.19 22.53
C LYS A 493 -30.19 8.11 23.18
N GLU A 494 -29.80 9.19 22.51
CA GLU A 494 -28.99 10.25 23.11
C GLU A 494 -29.72 10.78 24.34
N GLY A 495 -29.27 10.33 25.51
CA GLY A 495 -29.95 10.51 26.77
C GLY A 495 -28.96 10.79 27.88
N ARG A 496 -28.42 12.01 27.90
CA ARG A 496 -28.25 12.83 29.11
C ARG A 496 -27.58 14.15 28.75
N LYS A 497 -28.39 15.22 28.75
CA LYS A 497 -27.90 16.53 29.18
C LYS A 497 -27.31 16.33 30.58
N LYS A 498 -26.01 16.52 30.73
CA LYS A 498 -25.43 16.76 32.04
C LYS A 498 -25.85 18.17 32.42
N ASP A 499 -26.91 18.26 33.22
CA ASP A 499 -27.07 19.40 34.12
C ASP A 499 -26.00 19.21 35.20
N GLU A 500 -24.98 20.07 35.20
CA GLU A 500 -24.10 20.25 36.36
C GLU A 500 -24.28 21.69 36.86
N LEU A 501 -24.68 21.75 38.13
CA LEU A 501 -24.80 22.90 39.02
C LEU A 501 -23.45 23.55 39.32
#